data_AF-A0A852K813-F1
#
_entry.id   AF-A0A852K813-F1
#
_cell.length_a   1.000
_cell.length_b   1.000
_cell.length_c   1.000
_cell.angle_alpha   90.00
_cell.angle_beta   90.00
_cell.angle_gamma   90.00
#
_symmetry.space_group_name_H-M   'P 1'
#
loop_
_entity.id
_entity.type
_entity.pdbx_description
1 polymer ?
#
loop_
_entity_poly.entity_id
_entity_poly.type
_entity_poly.pdbx_seq_one_letter_code
_entity_poly.pdbx_strand_id
1 'polypeptide(L)'
;QGRGIFASGSPFPKVTLPNGQTFFPGQGNNAYVFPGVALGVIASGVRHISDEIFLITAETLASEVTEQHLAEGRLYPPLDNIREVSLKIAVKIVEWAFKHGLASLYPEPADKETFVRQLMYSSDYDSFVFDEYRWPPAAMETQHI
;
A
#
# COMPACT_ATOMS: atom_id res chain seq x y z
N GLN A 1 16.71 -25.34 -19.67
CA GLN A 1 16.37 -24.55 -20.88
C GLN A 1 15.88 -23.13 -20.55
N GLY A 2 15.42 -22.81 -19.34
CA GLY A 2 15.13 -21.42 -18.94
C GLY A 2 13.89 -20.78 -19.59
N ARG A 3 13.03 -21.58 -20.23
CA ARG A 3 11.85 -21.08 -20.97
C ARG A 3 10.55 -21.07 -20.15
N GLY A 4 10.58 -21.65 -18.95
CA GLY A 4 9.41 -21.71 -18.08
C GLY A 4 9.23 -20.41 -17.33
N ILE A 5 8.01 -19.86 -17.35
CA ILE A 5 7.60 -18.77 -16.48
C ILE A 5 7.09 -19.40 -15.18
N PHE A 6 7.70 -19.06 -14.05
CA PHE A 6 7.50 -19.80 -12.80
C PHE A 6 7.22 -18.89 -11.60
N ALA A 7 6.24 -19.29 -10.81
CA ALA A 7 6.00 -18.78 -9.45
C ALA A 7 5.49 -19.93 -8.57
N SER A 8 5.66 -19.79 -7.26
CA SER A 8 5.23 -20.77 -6.26
C SER A 8 4.57 -20.10 -5.07
N GLY A 9 3.84 -20.87 -4.25
CA GLY A 9 3.35 -20.37 -2.96
C GLY A 9 4.46 -20.29 -1.90
N SER A 10 5.40 -21.25 -1.91
CA SER A 10 6.53 -21.30 -0.98
C SER A 10 7.80 -20.65 -1.57
N PRO A 11 8.71 -20.13 -0.74
CA PRO A 11 10.01 -19.63 -1.19
C PRO A 11 10.85 -20.73 -1.83
N PHE A 12 11.49 -20.42 -2.96
CA PHE A 12 12.58 -21.21 -3.52
C PHE A 12 13.83 -20.32 -3.70
N PRO A 13 15.04 -20.89 -3.54
CA PRO A 13 16.28 -20.16 -3.78
C PRO A 13 16.43 -19.77 -5.27
N LYS A 14 17.29 -18.79 -5.53
CA LYS A 14 17.67 -18.40 -6.90
C LYS A 14 18.30 -19.58 -7.66
N VAL A 15 18.10 -19.63 -8.97
CA VAL A 15 18.60 -20.72 -9.83
C VAL A 15 19.49 -20.13 -10.91
N THR A 16 20.75 -20.57 -10.98
CA THR A 16 21.67 -20.24 -12.06
C THR A 16 21.69 -21.39 -13.07
N LEU A 17 21.38 -21.09 -14.33
CA LEU A 17 21.38 -22.05 -15.42
C LEU A 17 22.79 -22.27 -15.99
N PRO A 18 23.01 -23.35 -16.77
CA PRO A 18 24.32 -23.61 -17.41
C PRO A 18 24.80 -22.49 -18.36
N ASN A 19 23.90 -21.65 -18.87
CA ASN A 19 24.23 -20.48 -19.70
C ASN A 19 24.66 -19.24 -18.88
N GLY A 20 24.78 -19.36 -17.56
CA GLY A 20 25.17 -18.27 -16.65
C GLY A 20 24.01 -17.36 -16.21
N GLN A 21 22.82 -17.48 -16.82
CA GLN A 21 21.66 -16.67 -16.44
C GLN A 21 21.14 -17.11 -15.07
N THR A 22 20.85 -16.13 -14.19
CA THR A 22 20.31 -16.37 -12.85
C THR A 22 18.86 -15.88 -12.77
N PHE A 23 17.98 -16.75 -12.29
CA PHE A 23 16.55 -16.49 -12.10
C PHE A 23 16.20 -16.42 -10.62
N PHE A 24 15.21 -15.60 -10.30
CA PHE A 24 14.71 -15.40 -8.94
C PHE A 24 13.22 -15.75 -8.89
N PRO A 25 12.86 -17.01 -8.59
CA PRO A 25 11.47 -17.46 -8.52
C PRO A 25 10.61 -16.57 -7.61
N GLY A 26 9.54 -15.99 -8.17
CA GLY A 26 8.60 -15.17 -7.42
C GLY A 26 7.64 -15.99 -6.55
N GLN A 27 7.11 -15.36 -5.50
CA GLN A 27 6.12 -15.97 -4.61
C GLN A 27 4.74 -15.39 -4.85
N GLY A 28 3.77 -16.23 -5.23
CA GLY A 28 2.36 -15.85 -5.30
C GLY A 28 1.73 -15.83 -3.91
N ASN A 29 2.08 -14.82 -3.11
CA ASN A 29 1.67 -14.72 -1.71
C ASN A 29 0.51 -13.73 -1.55
N ASN A 30 -0.51 -14.12 -0.76
CA ASN A 30 -1.65 -13.26 -0.44
C ASN A 30 -1.26 -11.97 0.30
N ALA A 31 -0.05 -11.91 0.86
CA ALA A 31 0.53 -10.70 1.44
C ALA A 31 0.58 -9.51 0.46
N TYR A 32 0.58 -9.74 -0.87
CA TYR A 32 0.47 -8.66 -1.86
C TYR A 32 -0.93 -8.05 -1.98
N VAL A 33 -1.97 -8.75 -1.50
CA VAL A 33 -3.37 -8.39 -1.75
C VAL A 33 -4.00 -7.81 -0.49
N PHE A 34 -4.10 -8.62 0.56
CA PHE A 34 -4.92 -8.28 1.72
C PHE A 34 -4.55 -6.97 2.43
N PRO A 35 -3.27 -6.61 2.61
CA PRO A 35 -2.92 -5.35 3.27
C PRO A 35 -3.38 -4.11 2.49
N GLY A 36 -3.16 -4.07 1.17
CA GLY A 36 -3.59 -2.96 0.32
C GLY A 36 -5.10 -2.87 0.19
N VAL A 37 -5.78 -4.02 0.02
CA VAL A 37 -7.25 -4.09 -0.02
C VAL A 37 -7.85 -3.59 1.28
N ALA A 38 -7.39 -4.09 2.43
CA ALA A 38 -7.90 -3.68 3.73
C ALA A 38 -7.71 -2.18 3.97
N LEU A 39 -6.51 -1.65 3.67
CA LEU A 39 -6.23 -0.22 3.80
C LEU A 39 -7.15 0.62 2.90
N GLY A 40 -7.34 0.24 1.63
CA GLY A 40 -8.22 0.95 0.71
C GLY A 40 -9.69 0.94 1.14
N VAL A 41 -10.18 -0.22 1.59
CA VAL A 41 -11.55 -0.39 2.09
C VAL A 41 -11.79 0.44 3.35
N ILE A 42 -10.87 0.39 4.31
CA ILE A 42 -10.95 1.19 5.55
C ILE A 42 -10.89 2.68 5.22
N ALA A 43 -9.93 3.10 4.38
CA ALA A 43 -9.72 4.50 4.03
C ALA A 43 -10.93 5.12 3.31
N SER A 44 -11.56 4.39 2.38
CA SER A 44 -12.73 4.90 1.62
C SER A 44 -14.08 4.59 2.28
N GLY A 45 -14.10 3.73 3.30
CA GLY A 45 -15.32 3.26 3.95
C GLY A 45 -16.22 2.43 3.02
N VAL A 46 -15.65 1.66 2.08
CA VAL A 46 -16.42 0.78 1.21
C VAL A 46 -17.17 -0.27 2.04
N ARG A 47 -18.47 -0.46 1.74
CA ARG A 47 -19.35 -1.37 2.52
C ARG A 47 -19.31 -2.83 2.06
N HIS A 48 -19.05 -3.06 0.78
CA HIS A 48 -19.06 -4.37 0.17
C HIS A 48 -17.84 -4.53 -0.74
N ILE A 49 -17.10 -5.62 -0.54
CA ILE A 49 -15.93 -5.94 -1.36
C ILE A 49 -16.39 -6.80 -2.52
N SER A 50 -16.34 -6.25 -3.73
CA SER A 50 -16.71 -6.95 -4.96
C SER A 50 -15.47 -7.53 -5.66
N ASP A 51 -15.67 -8.42 -6.64
CA ASP A 51 -14.59 -8.99 -7.45
C ASP A 51 -13.78 -7.91 -8.20
N GLU A 52 -14.41 -6.78 -8.52
CA GLU A 52 -13.76 -5.64 -9.17
C GLU A 52 -12.61 -5.07 -8.32
N ILE A 53 -12.75 -5.06 -6.98
CA ILE A 53 -11.69 -4.61 -6.08
C ILE A 53 -10.48 -5.54 -6.17
N PHE A 54 -10.69 -6.84 -6.30
CA PHE A 54 -9.61 -7.81 -6.47
C PHE A 54 -8.97 -7.72 -7.86
N LEU A 55 -9.75 -7.43 -8.90
CA LEU A 55 -9.24 -7.19 -10.25
C LEU A 55 -8.33 -5.95 -10.28
N ILE A 56 -8.80 -4.81 -9.75
CA ILE A 56 -8.00 -3.58 -9.62
C ILE A 56 -6.72 -3.82 -8.82
N THR A 57 -6.82 -4.61 -7.76
CA THR A 57 -5.66 -4.99 -6.94
C THR A 57 -4.65 -5.79 -7.76
N ALA A 58 -5.09 -6.78 -8.54
CA ALA A 58 -4.22 -7.60 -9.38
C ALA A 58 -3.55 -6.78 -10.48
N GLU A 59 -4.28 -5.88 -11.13
CA GLU A 59 -3.74 -4.97 -12.15
C GLU A 59 -2.72 -3.99 -11.56
N THR A 60 -3.02 -3.43 -10.38
CA THR A 60 -2.10 -2.52 -9.68
C THR A 60 -0.83 -3.25 -9.27
N LEU A 61 -0.95 -4.46 -8.71
CA LEU A 61 0.20 -5.30 -8.35
C LEU A 61 1.07 -5.64 -9.57
N ALA A 62 0.46 -5.98 -10.71
CA ALA A 62 1.18 -6.28 -11.94
C ALA A 62 1.95 -5.05 -12.46
N SER A 63 1.39 -3.84 -12.30
CA SER A 63 2.04 -2.60 -12.72
C SER A 63 3.31 -2.26 -11.93
N GLU A 64 3.49 -2.85 -10.75
CA GLU A 64 4.69 -2.70 -9.91
C GLU A 64 5.83 -3.68 -10.30
N VAL A 65 5.60 -4.55 -11.27
CA VAL A 65 6.62 -5.44 -11.83
C VAL A 65 7.37 -4.72 -12.95
N THR A 66 8.63 -4.37 -12.71
CA THR A 66 9.47 -3.69 -13.69
C THR A 66 10.02 -4.65 -14.74
N GLU A 67 10.48 -4.12 -15.87
CA GLU A 67 11.20 -4.90 -16.89
C GLU A 67 12.43 -5.62 -16.32
N GLN A 68 13.11 -5.03 -15.33
CA GLN A 68 14.21 -5.68 -14.64
C GLN A 68 13.71 -6.90 -13.85
N HIS A 69 12.59 -6.79 -13.14
CA HIS A 69 11.99 -7.92 -12.43
C HIS A 69 11.68 -9.06 -13.40
N LEU A 70 11.08 -8.75 -14.56
CA LEU A 70 10.77 -9.73 -15.60
C LEU A 70 12.03 -10.37 -16.21
N ALA A 71 13.07 -9.58 -16.47
CA ALA A 71 14.37 -10.07 -16.96
C ALA A 71 15.05 -11.04 -15.97
N GLU A 72 14.82 -10.84 -14.67
CA GLU A 72 15.24 -11.73 -13.58
C GLU A 72 14.29 -12.93 -13.37
N GLY A 73 13.18 -13.01 -14.12
CA GLY A 73 12.15 -14.05 -14.04
C GLY A 73 11.19 -13.92 -12.86
N ARG A 74 11.09 -12.73 -12.26
CA ARG A 74 10.15 -12.44 -11.17
C ARG A 74 8.80 -12.03 -11.76
N LEU A 75 7.72 -12.64 -11.26
CA LEU A 75 6.34 -12.27 -11.59
C LEU A 75 5.68 -11.32 -10.59
N TYR A 76 6.39 -11.03 -9.49
CA TYR A 76 5.91 -10.18 -8.41
C TYR A 76 7.01 -9.17 -8.05
N PRO A 77 6.65 -7.98 -7.56
CA PRO A 77 7.65 -7.03 -7.06
C PRO A 77 8.39 -7.62 -5.84
N PRO A 78 9.57 -7.09 -5.47
CA PRO A 78 10.26 -7.50 -4.26
C PRO A 78 9.41 -7.29 -3.00
N LEU A 79 9.49 -8.23 -2.05
CA LEU A 79 8.74 -8.16 -0.78
C LEU A 79 9.12 -6.95 0.08
N ASP A 80 10.34 -6.42 -0.05
CA ASP A 80 10.77 -5.22 0.69
C ASP A 80 9.93 -3.98 0.31
N ASN A 81 9.32 -3.98 -0.88
CA ASN A 81 8.47 -2.90 -1.37
C ASN A 81 6.98 -3.09 -1.01
N ILE A 82 6.62 -4.13 -0.23
CA ILE A 82 5.23 -4.52 0.03
C ILE A 82 4.37 -3.39 0.62
N ARG A 83 4.96 -2.51 1.44
CA ARG A 83 4.27 -1.37 2.05
C ARG A 83 3.85 -0.35 0.99
N GLU A 84 4.74 -0.05 0.04
CA GLU A 84 4.47 0.90 -1.04
C GLU A 84 3.48 0.30 -2.05
N VAL A 85 3.61 -0.99 -2.36
CA VAL A 85 2.62 -1.73 -3.18
C VAL A 85 1.23 -1.67 -2.54
N SER A 86 1.15 -1.90 -1.22
CA SER A 86 -0.11 -1.85 -0.47
C SER A 86 -0.74 -0.45 -0.50
N LEU A 87 0.07 0.60 -0.38
CA LEU A 87 -0.40 1.97 -0.52
C LEU A 87 -0.99 2.23 -1.90
N LYS A 88 -0.28 1.87 -2.98
CA LYS A 88 -0.75 2.09 -4.35
C LYS A 88 -2.06 1.37 -4.63
N ILE A 89 -2.18 0.12 -4.18
CA ILE A 89 -3.45 -0.64 -4.23
C ILE A 89 -4.55 0.11 -3.49
N ALA A 90 -4.29 0.55 -2.26
CA ALA A 90 -5.28 1.27 -1.45
C ALA A 90 -5.74 2.57 -2.14
N VAL A 91 -4.83 3.34 -2.70
CA VAL A 91 -5.14 4.57 -3.45
C VAL A 91 -6.03 4.26 -4.66
N LYS A 92 -5.71 3.21 -5.43
CA LYS A 92 -6.53 2.78 -6.58
C LYS A 92 -7.93 2.35 -6.18
N ILE A 93 -8.06 1.65 -5.05
CA ILE A 93 -9.37 1.28 -4.49
C ILE A 93 -10.15 2.52 -4.05
N VAL A 94 -9.50 3.48 -3.40
CA VAL A 94 -10.12 4.73 -2.97
C VAL A 94 -10.61 5.54 -4.17
N GLU A 95 -9.78 5.72 -5.20
CA GLU A 95 -10.15 6.37 -6.47
C GLU A 95 -11.37 5.69 -7.11
N TRP A 96 -11.34 4.36 -7.20
CA TRP A 96 -12.42 3.58 -7.77
C TRP A 96 -13.71 3.71 -6.94
N ALA A 97 -13.62 3.64 -5.62
CA ALA A 97 -14.76 3.72 -4.71
C ALA A 97 -15.49 5.06 -4.82
N PHE A 98 -14.75 6.17 -4.86
CA PHE A 98 -15.34 7.50 -5.08
C PHE A 98 -15.97 7.63 -6.46
N LYS A 99 -15.25 7.21 -7.51
CA LYS A 99 -15.75 7.25 -8.90
C LYS A 99 -17.07 6.50 -9.09
N HIS A 100 -17.29 5.40 -8.36
CA HIS A 100 -18.48 4.57 -8.47
C HIS A 100 -19.54 4.85 -7.39
N GLY A 101 -19.34 5.86 -6.55
CA GLY A 101 -20.29 6.21 -5.48
C GLY A 101 -20.42 5.14 -4.39
N LEU A 102 -19.39 4.31 -4.21
CA LEU A 102 -19.33 3.23 -3.21
C LEU A 102 -18.57 3.63 -1.94
N ALA A 103 -17.81 4.72 -2.00
CA ALA A 103 -17.16 5.30 -0.83
C ALA A 103 -18.22 5.85 0.15
N SER A 104 -18.01 5.62 1.45
CA SER A 104 -18.83 6.23 2.51
C SER A 104 -18.10 7.33 3.28
N LEU A 105 -16.79 7.49 3.05
CA LEU A 105 -16.03 8.65 3.52
C LEU A 105 -16.48 9.91 2.76
N TYR A 106 -16.80 10.98 3.50
CA TYR A 106 -17.06 12.32 2.94
C TYR A 106 -16.47 13.42 3.84
N PRO A 107 -15.99 14.53 3.26
CA PRO A 107 -15.89 14.82 1.83
C PRO A 107 -14.81 13.97 1.13
N GLU A 108 -14.85 13.90 -0.21
CA GLU A 108 -13.80 13.24 -1.00
C GLU A 108 -12.45 13.96 -0.80
N PRO A 109 -11.37 13.25 -0.42
CA PRO A 109 -10.04 13.85 -0.30
C PRO A 109 -9.55 14.38 -1.65
N ALA A 110 -9.03 15.62 -1.66
CA ALA A 110 -8.44 16.23 -2.85
C ALA A 110 -7.20 15.45 -3.31
N ASP A 111 -6.32 15.10 -2.37
CA ASP A 111 -5.16 14.23 -2.58
C ASP A 111 -5.37 12.90 -1.84
N LYS A 112 -5.66 11.85 -2.61
CA LYS A 112 -5.98 10.51 -2.10
C LYS A 112 -4.73 9.78 -1.65
N GLU A 113 -3.58 10.04 -2.27
CA GLU A 113 -2.33 9.39 -1.86
C GLU A 113 -1.88 9.92 -0.50
N THR A 114 -1.84 11.24 -0.35
CA THR A 114 -1.50 11.88 0.93
C THR A 114 -2.48 11.45 2.03
N PHE A 115 -3.78 11.42 1.73
CA PHE A 115 -4.79 10.94 2.67
C PHE A 115 -4.55 9.50 3.12
N VAL A 116 -4.31 8.56 2.19
CA VAL A 116 -4.06 7.16 2.55
C VAL A 116 -2.74 7.02 3.32
N ARG A 117 -1.68 7.75 2.94
CA ARG A 117 -0.40 7.75 3.66
C ARG A 117 -0.57 8.19 5.12
N GLN A 118 -1.42 9.18 5.40
CA GLN A 118 -1.71 9.64 6.77
C GLN A 118 -2.42 8.60 7.63
N LEU A 119 -3.13 7.64 7.03
CA LEU A 119 -3.79 6.54 7.74
C LEU A 119 -2.85 5.34 7.99
N MET A 120 -1.68 5.31 7.35
CA MET A 120 -0.74 4.21 7.54
C MET A 120 -0.05 4.30 8.90
N TYR A 121 0.06 3.14 9.56
CA TYR A 121 0.80 3.04 10.81
C TYR A 121 2.28 3.44 10.64
N SER A 122 2.74 4.33 11.54
CA SER A 122 4.15 4.69 11.72
C SER A 122 4.77 3.84 12.81
N SER A 123 6.00 3.37 12.58
CA SER A 123 6.79 2.65 13.59
C SER A 123 7.51 3.57 14.57
N ASP A 124 7.47 4.88 14.33
CA ASP A 124 8.12 5.87 15.18
C ASP A 124 7.34 6.05 16.48
N TYR A 125 8.04 6.43 17.55
CA TYR A 125 7.39 6.72 18.82
C TYR A 125 6.63 8.05 18.75
N ASP A 126 5.40 8.05 19.25
CA ASP A 126 4.65 9.27 19.49
C ASP A 126 5.23 10.06 20.68
N SER A 127 5.04 11.39 20.64
CA SER A 127 5.30 12.22 21.81
C SER A 127 4.19 12.05 22.84
N PHE A 128 4.58 11.75 24.07
CA PHE A 128 3.67 11.71 25.23
C PHE A 128 3.74 12.99 26.08
N VAL A 129 4.55 13.97 25.66
CA VAL A 129 4.65 15.29 26.30
C VAL A 129 3.47 16.16 25.86
N PHE A 130 2.94 16.96 26.78
CA PHE A 130 1.87 17.90 26.47
C PHE A 130 2.33 18.94 25.44
N ASP A 131 1.43 19.27 24.50
CA ASP A 131 1.64 20.37 23.57
C ASP A 131 1.37 21.70 24.27
N GLU A 132 2.42 22.26 24.88
CA GLU A 132 2.36 23.56 25.55
C GLU A 132 2.49 24.70 24.52
N TYR A 133 1.45 25.53 24.42
CA TYR A 133 1.48 26.78 23.67
C TYR A 133 1.01 27.94 24.53
N ARG A 134 1.51 29.16 24.25
CA ARG A 134 1.18 30.37 25.03
C ARG A 134 0.13 31.21 24.32
N TRP A 135 -0.80 31.72 25.12
CA TRP A 135 -1.77 32.72 24.68
C TRP A 135 -1.13 34.12 24.64
N PRO A 136 -1.75 35.11 23.97
CA PRO A 136 -1.31 36.50 24.05
C PRO A 136 -1.17 36.95 25.51
N PRO A 137 -0.08 37.65 25.90
CA PRO A 137 0.22 37.94 27.30
C PRO A 137 -0.92 38.60 28.09
N ALA A 138 -1.61 39.57 27.48
CA ALA A 138 -2.75 40.26 28.09
C ALA A 138 -3.94 39.34 28.42
N ALA A 139 -4.08 38.20 27.73
CA ALA A 139 -5.11 37.21 28.00
C ALA A 139 -4.66 36.15 29.02
N MET A 140 -3.38 36.15 29.42
CA MET A 140 -2.82 35.26 30.43
C MET A 140 -2.67 35.94 31.80
N GLU A 141 -2.99 37.23 31.91
CA GLU A 141 -2.92 37.97 33.17
C GLU A 141 -4.02 37.50 34.13
N THR A 142 -3.64 37.09 35.34
CA THR A 142 -4.57 36.76 36.41
C THR A 142 -5.25 38.04 36.91
N GLN A 143 -6.58 38.13 36.78
CA GLN A 143 -7.33 39.28 37.29
C GLN A 143 -7.36 39.27 38.82
N HIS A 144 -7.13 40.44 39.42
CA HIS A 144 -7.33 40.65 40.84
C HIS A 144 -8.82 41.01 41.08
N ILE A 145 -9.57 40.13 41.76
CA ILE A 145 -10.95 40.35 42.22
C ILE A 145 -10.92 40.71 43.71
#